data_AF-A0A956XXQ1-F1
#
_entry.id   AF-A0A956XXQ1-F1
#
_cell.length_a   1.000
_cell.length_b   1.000
_cell.length_c   1.000
_cell.angle_alpha   90.00
_cell.angle_beta   90.00
_cell.angle_gamma   90.00
#
_symmetry.space_group_name_H-M   'P 1'
#
loop_
_entity.id
_entity.type
_entity.pdbx_description
1 polymer ?
#
loop_
_entity_poly.entity_id
_entity_poly.type
_entity_poly.pdbx_seq_one_letter_code
_entity_poly.pdbx_strand_id
1 'polypeptide(L)'
;MSVEGLIITIGMLLLGLVGVTLPFMRGREKVGDARALRIQQTRDALVTSYERVLATIRDLDEDHRLGKLNEADYQGERNYWADYGVKLLQLLEGDMSQFVDSEAAEESITVNADGELDQAVEDAIRNYRMALESAGR
;
A
#
# COMPACT_ATOMS: atom_id res chain seq x y z
N MET A 1 12.90 53.71 35.38
CA MET A 1 13.13 52.57 34.47
C MET A 1 11.79 52.23 33.84
N SER A 2 11.68 52.35 32.52
CA SER A 2 10.40 52.62 31.84
C SER A 2 9.49 51.39 31.75
N VAL A 3 8.36 51.43 32.46
CA VAL A 3 7.27 50.42 32.40
C VAL A 3 6.69 50.30 30.99
N GLU A 4 6.69 51.41 30.23
CA GLU A 4 6.26 51.43 28.83
C GLU A 4 7.16 50.56 27.95
N GLY A 5 8.47 50.56 28.22
CA GLY A 5 9.42 49.70 27.50
C GLY A 5 9.19 48.21 27.77
N LEU A 6 8.74 47.86 28.98
CA LEU A 6 8.43 46.47 29.37
C LEU A 6 7.16 45.95 28.66
N ILE A 7 6.15 46.81 28.48
CA ILE A 7 4.92 46.43 27.79
C ILE A 7 5.20 46.18 26.30
N ILE A 8 6.01 47.02 25.67
CA ILE A 8 6.37 46.89 24.25
C ILE A 8 7.17 45.60 23.99
N THR A 9 8.13 45.29 24.86
CA THR A 9 8.96 44.07 24.70
C THR A 9 8.14 42.80 24.89
N ILE A 10 7.24 42.77 25.88
CA ILE A 10 6.31 41.64 26.08
C ILE A 10 5.36 41.50 24.88
N GLY A 11 4.86 42.62 24.35
CA GLY A 11 4.01 42.63 23.15
C GLY A 11 4.72 42.02 21.94
N MET A 12 5.95 42.45 21.64
CA MET A 12 6.75 41.87 20.54
C MET A 12 7.06 40.39 20.76
N LEU A 13 7.36 39.98 22.00
CA LEU A 13 7.62 38.59 22.33
C LEU A 13 6.39 37.71 22.03
N LEU A 14 5.21 38.13 22.48
CA LEU A 14 3.95 37.40 22.24
C LEU A 14 3.59 37.35 20.75
N LEU A 15 3.81 38.45 20.02
CA LEU A 15 3.54 38.50 18.57
C LEU A 15 4.47 37.57 17.79
N GLY A 16 5.74 37.50 18.18
CA GLY A 16 6.70 36.52 17.66
C GLY A 16 6.30 35.08 18.00
N LEU A 17 5.91 34.84 19.26
CA LEU A 17 5.46 33.52 19.71
C LEU A 17 4.25 33.04 18.90
N VAL A 18 3.23 33.89 18.76
CA VAL A 18 2.01 33.60 17.99
C VAL A 18 2.34 33.37 16.51
N GLY A 19 3.22 34.19 15.92
CA GLY A 19 3.68 34.02 14.54
C GLY A 19 4.42 32.71 14.28
N VAL A 20 5.14 32.19 15.27
CA VAL A 20 5.88 30.92 15.19
C VAL A 20 4.99 29.71 15.51
N THR A 21 4.07 29.83 16.46
CA THR A 21 3.19 28.71 16.87
C THR A 21 2.02 28.49 15.90
N LEU A 22 1.54 29.54 15.24
CA LEU A 22 0.45 29.45 14.25
C LEU A 22 0.74 28.52 13.07
N PRO A 23 1.88 28.59 12.36
CA PRO A 23 2.16 27.67 11.26
C PRO A 23 2.37 26.22 11.76
N PHE A 24 2.86 26.05 12.99
CA PHE A 24 3.07 24.73 13.58
C PHE A 24 1.76 24.04 13.97
N MET A 25 0.74 24.79 14.41
CA MET A 25 -0.59 24.25 14.69
C MET A 25 -1.46 24.07 13.43
N ARG A 26 -1.26 24.89 12.39
CA ARG A 26 -1.93 24.75 11.09
C ARG A 26 -1.40 23.59 10.23
N GLY A 27 -0.25 23.02 10.57
CA GLY A 27 0.31 21.83 9.90
C GLY A 27 -0.52 20.55 10.07
N ARG A 28 -1.54 20.54 10.93
CA ARG A 28 -2.43 19.37 11.15
C ARG A 28 -3.44 19.12 10.03
N GLU A 29 -3.61 20.01 9.07
CA GLU A 29 -4.47 19.75 7.90
C GLU A 29 -3.82 18.81 6.85
N LYS A 30 -2.54 18.45 7.00
CA LYS A 30 -1.84 17.53 6.09
C LYS A 30 -2.14 16.04 6.31
N VAL A 31 -3.02 15.68 7.24
CA VAL A 31 -3.45 14.29 7.43
C VAL A 31 -4.19 13.76 6.20
N GLY A 32 -4.90 14.64 5.46
CA GLY A 32 -5.50 14.27 4.17
C GLY A 32 -4.47 13.96 3.08
N ASP A 33 -3.35 14.69 3.06
CA ASP A 33 -2.27 14.52 2.08
C ASP A 33 -1.47 13.24 2.33
N ALA A 34 -1.22 12.89 3.60
CA ALA A 34 -0.57 11.64 3.96
C ALA A 34 -1.42 10.41 3.58
N ARG A 35 -2.75 10.49 3.78
CA ARG A 35 -3.67 9.41 3.39
C ARG A 35 -3.72 9.24 1.86
N ALA A 36 -3.82 10.35 1.13
CA ALA A 36 -3.83 10.33 -0.34
C ALA A 36 -2.51 9.80 -0.92
N LEU A 37 -1.36 10.20 -0.35
CA LEU A 37 -0.05 9.71 -0.75
C LEU A 37 0.10 8.20 -0.50
N ARG A 38 -0.40 7.69 0.65
CA ARG A 38 -0.39 6.25 0.94
C ARG A 38 -1.25 5.47 -0.04
N ILE A 39 -2.46 5.94 -0.33
CA ILE A 39 -3.34 5.30 -1.34
C ILE A 39 -2.62 5.22 -2.69
N GLN A 40 -1.92 6.29 -3.09
CA GLN A 40 -1.17 6.32 -4.34
C GLN A 40 0.00 5.33 -4.33
N GLN A 41 0.79 5.27 -3.26
CA GLN A 41 1.88 4.30 -3.12
C GLN A 41 1.38 2.86 -3.18
N THR A 42 0.26 2.57 -2.52
CA THR A 42 -0.36 1.23 -2.59
C THR A 42 -0.83 0.90 -4.01
N ARG A 43 -1.40 1.87 -4.75
CA ARG A 43 -1.76 1.67 -6.18
C ARG A 43 -0.55 1.31 -7.00
N ASP A 44 0.51 2.10 -6.88
CA ASP A 44 1.73 1.93 -7.67
C ASP A 44 2.40 0.58 -7.36
N ALA A 45 2.39 0.15 -6.10
CA ALA A 45 2.85 -1.18 -5.70
C ALA A 45 2.02 -2.30 -6.35
N LEU A 46 0.69 -2.23 -6.29
CA LEU A 46 -0.20 -3.23 -6.90
C LEU A 46 -0.02 -3.32 -8.42
N VAL A 47 0.13 -2.18 -9.10
CA VAL A 47 0.38 -2.12 -10.54
C VAL A 47 1.73 -2.78 -10.86
N THR A 48 2.77 -2.48 -10.08
CA THR A 48 4.09 -3.08 -10.26
C THR A 48 4.05 -4.60 -10.08
N SER A 49 3.31 -5.09 -9.08
CA SER A 49 3.10 -6.53 -8.86
C SER A 49 2.37 -7.17 -10.05
N TYR A 50 1.37 -6.48 -10.62
CA TYR A 50 0.64 -6.98 -11.79
C TYR A 50 1.52 -7.06 -13.04
N GLU A 51 2.36 -6.05 -13.27
CA GLU A 51 3.33 -6.07 -14.38
C GLU A 51 4.33 -7.23 -14.23
N ARG A 52 4.78 -7.51 -13.01
CA ARG A 52 5.65 -8.66 -12.73
C ARG A 52 4.97 -9.98 -13.09
N VAL A 53 3.70 -10.16 -12.72
CA VAL A 53 2.93 -11.37 -13.06
C VAL A 53 2.82 -11.56 -14.56
N LEU A 54 2.57 -10.49 -15.30
CA LEU A 54 2.50 -10.56 -16.76
C LEU A 54 3.85 -10.96 -17.39
N ALA A 55 4.96 -10.43 -16.86
CA ALA A 55 6.30 -10.83 -17.27
C ALA A 55 6.57 -12.31 -16.96
N THR A 56 6.20 -12.78 -15.77
CA THR A 56 6.36 -14.19 -15.39
C THR A 56 5.55 -15.14 -16.27
N ILE A 57 4.30 -14.81 -16.59
CA ILE A 57 3.49 -15.63 -17.52
C ILE A 57 4.15 -15.68 -18.90
N ARG A 58 4.69 -14.56 -19.39
CA ARG A 58 5.38 -14.51 -20.67
C ARG A 58 6.64 -15.38 -20.68
N ASP A 59 7.43 -15.32 -19.61
CA ASP A 59 8.63 -16.15 -19.47
C ASP A 59 8.25 -17.65 -19.41
N LEU A 60 7.16 -17.98 -18.71
CA LEU A 60 6.63 -19.34 -18.64
C LEU A 60 6.20 -19.86 -20.03
N ASP A 61 5.50 -19.03 -20.79
CA ASP A 61 5.10 -19.34 -22.17
C ASP A 61 6.32 -19.56 -23.07
N GLU A 62 7.38 -18.77 -22.88
CA GLU A 62 8.63 -18.92 -23.61
C GLU A 62 9.37 -20.21 -23.22
N ASP A 63 9.48 -20.53 -21.94
CA ASP A 63 10.13 -21.74 -21.45
C ASP A 63 9.39 -23.02 -21.87
N HIS A 64 8.05 -22.99 -21.88
CA HIS A 64 7.24 -24.08 -22.43
C HIS A 64 7.48 -24.24 -23.94
N ARG A 65 7.47 -23.14 -24.70
CA ARG A 65 7.75 -23.16 -26.15
C ARG A 65 9.16 -23.68 -26.47
N LEU A 66 10.12 -23.42 -25.61
CA LEU A 66 11.50 -23.93 -25.72
C LEU A 66 11.64 -25.39 -25.27
N GLY A 67 10.56 -26.01 -24.76
CA GLY A 67 10.54 -27.40 -24.30
C GLY A 67 11.28 -27.62 -22.98
N LYS A 68 11.56 -26.56 -22.21
CA LYS A 68 12.20 -26.64 -20.89
C LYS A 68 11.21 -27.07 -19.80
N LEU A 69 9.93 -26.81 -20.03
CA LEU A 69 8.83 -27.10 -19.12
C LEU A 69 7.92 -28.15 -19.75
N ASN A 70 7.41 -29.10 -18.96
CA ASN A 70 6.41 -30.05 -19.45
C ASN A 70 5.02 -29.40 -19.43
N GLU A 71 4.07 -29.96 -20.20
CA GLU A 71 2.72 -29.39 -20.32
C GLU A 71 1.96 -29.35 -18.99
N ALA A 72 2.14 -30.34 -18.11
CA ALA A 72 1.41 -30.40 -16.84
C ALA A 72 1.85 -29.30 -15.87
N ASP A 73 3.16 -29.08 -15.76
CA ASP A 73 3.78 -28.05 -14.93
C ASP A 73 3.49 -26.66 -15.51
N TYR A 74 3.58 -26.51 -16.83
CA TYR A 74 3.18 -25.29 -17.54
C TYR A 74 1.75 -24.86 -17.22
N GLN A 75 0.78 -25.77 -17.37
CA GLN A 75 -0.61 -25.43 -17.11
C GLN A 75 -0.85 -25.13 -15.63
N GLY A 76 -0.21 -25.87 -14.72
CA GLY A 76 -0.31 -25.63 -13.27
C GLY A 76 0.18 -24.24 -12.88
N GLU A 77 1.40 -23.88 -13.30
CA GLU A 77 2.02 -22.59 -12.98
C GLU A 77 1.31 -21.44 -13.67
N ARG A 78 0.91 -21.61 -14.95
CA ARG A 78 0.17 -20.58 -15.68
C ARG A 78 -1.15 -20.24 -15.03
N ASN A 79 -1.90 -21.26 -14.59
CA ASN A 79 -3.17 -21.06 -13.90
C ASN A 79 -2.96 -20.36 -12.56
N TYR A 80 -1.93 -20.74 -11.81
CA TYR A 80 -1.57 -20.06 -10.56
C TYR A 80 -1.30 -18.56 -10.77
N TRP A 81 -0.45 -18.21 -11.74
CA TRP A 81 -0.13 -16.81 -12.03
C TRP A 81 -1.30 -16.03 -12.62
N ALA A 82 -2.14 -16.67 -13.42
CA ALA A 82 -3.37 -16.07 -13.94
C ALA A 82 -4.35 -15.75 -12.80
N ASP A 83 -4.59 -16.69 -11.88
CA ASP A 83 -5.45 -16.48 -10.71
C ASP A 83 -4.90 -15.37 -9.81
N TYR A 84 -3.58 -15.34 -9.62
CA TYR A 84 -2.90 -14.28 -8.86
C TYR A 84 -3.07 -12.90 -9.52
N GLY A 85 -2.90 -12.80 -10.84
CA GLY A 85 -3.10 -11.58 -11.60
C GLY A 85 -4.55 -11.06 -11.52
N VAL A 86 -5.54 -11.96 -11.59
CA VAL A 86 -6.96 -11.60 -11.42
C VAL A 86 -7.21 -10.99 -10.04
N LYS A 87 -6.59 -11.51 -8.99
CA LYS A 87 -6.72 -10.97 -7.62
C LYS A 87 -6.11 -9.58 -7.48
N LEU A 88 -4.93 -9.35 -8.06
CA LEU A 88 -4.32 -8.03 -8.08
C LEU A 88 -5.22 -7.01 -8.79
N LEU A 89 -5.84 -7.39 -9.90
CA LEU A 89 -6.79 -6.54 -10.61
C LEU A 89 -8.05 -6.24 -9.78
N GLN A 90 -8.60 -7.25 -9.09
CA GLN A 90 -9.74 -7.05 -8.18
C GLN A 90 -9.40 -6.10 -7.02
N LEU A 91 -8.18 -6.20 -6.47
CA LEU A 91 -7.71 -5.28 -5.44
C LEU A 91 -7.51 -3.85 -5.97
N LEU A 92 -7.09 -3.72 -7.23
CA LEU A 92 -6.91 -2.42 -7.89
C LEU A 92 -8.25 -1.76 -8.22
N GLU A 93 -9.26 -2.54 -8.61
CA GLU A 93 -10.62 -2.08 -8.91
C GLU A 93 -11.46 -1.83 -7.64
N GLY A 94 -11.20 -2.57 -6.56
CA GLY A 94 -11.86 -2.42 -5.28
C GLY A 94 -11.59 -1.09 -4.58
N ASP A 95 -12.49 -0.71 -3.65
CA ASP A 95 -12.33 0.51 -2.85
C ASP A 95 -11.16 0.35 -1.86
N MET A 96 -9.99 0.85 -2.25
CA MET A 96 -8.78 0.83 -1.44
C MET A 96 -8.87 1.63 -0.13
N SER A 97 -9.95 2.37 0.08
CA SER A 97 -10.20 3.08 1.35
C SER A 97 -10.19 2.13 2.56
N GLN A 98 -10.59 0.87 2.38
CA GLN A 98 -10.70 -0.15 3.42
C GLN A 98 -9.35 -0.68 3.93
N PHE A 99 -8.29 -0.62 3.12
CA PHE A 99 -6.94 -1.06 3.54
C PHE A 99 -6.20 0.01 4.35
N VAL A 100 -6.67 1.27 4.30
CA VAL A 100 -6.02 2.41 4.96
C VAL A 100 -6.56 2.64 6.38
N ASP A 101 -7.72 2.09 6.73
CA ASP A 101 -8.34 2.24 8.06
C ASP A 101 -7.88 1.20 9.10
N SER A 102 -6.96 0.28 8.75
CA SER A 102 -6.31 -0.59 9.74
C SER A 102 -5.21 0.18 10.47
N GLU A 103 -5.54 0.76 11.64
CA GLU A 103 -4.60 1.39 12.59
C GLU A 103 -3.47 0.45 13.07
N ALA A 104 -3.53 -0.85 12.76
CA ALA A 104 -2.44 -1.80 12.99
C ALA A 104 -1.24 -1.63 12.03
N ALA A 105 -1.37 -0.81 10.99
CA ALA A 105 -0.37 -0.64 9.93
C ALA A 105 0.63 0.50 10.18
N GLU A 106 0.59 1.18 11.35
CA GLU A 106 1.50 2.30 11.63
C GLU A 106 2.93 1.87 12.01
N GLU A 107 3.14 0.61 12.41
CA GLU A 107 4.48 0.12 12.80
C GLU A 107 5.11 -0.84 11.77
N SER A 108 4.37 -1.27 10.75
CA SER A 108 4.78 -2.36 9.85
C SER A 108 5.26 -1.89 8.46
N ILE A 109 4.74 -0.76 7.96
CA ILE A 109 4.96 -0.36 6.56
C ILE A 109 6.38 0.19 6.28
N THR A 110 7.14 0.60 7.30
CA THR A 110 8.49 1.15 7.08
C THR A 110 9.60 0.09 7.01
N VAL A 111 9.31 -1.19 7.26
CA VAL A 111 10.34 -2.24 7.22
C VAL A 111 9.75 -3.53 6.59
N ASN A 112 9.98 -3.70 5.28
CA ASN A 112 9.67 -4.89 4.44
C ASN A 112 8.35 -4.85 3.63
N ALA A 113 8.24 -3.89 2.70
CA ALA A 113 7.15 -3.83 1.73
C ALA A 113 7.04 -5.04 0.77
N ASP A 114 8.06 -5.90 0.65
CA ASP A 114 7.96 -7.15 -0.13
C ASP A 114 7.36 -8.29 0.71
N GLY A 115 7.76 -8.46 1.98
CA GLY A 115 7.36 -9.62 2.79
C GLY A 115 5.94 -9.55 3.32
N GLU A 116 5.46 -8.37 3.71
CA GLU A 116 4.10 -8.20 4.27
C GLU A 116 3.03 -8.27 3.19
N LEU A 117 3.33 -7.78 1.98
CA LEU A 117 2.44 -7.88 0.83
C LEU A 117 2.35 -9.32 0.32
N ASP A 118 3.47 -10.03 0.22
CA ASP A 118 3.48 -11.45 -0.13
C ASP A 118 2.66 -12.28 0.87
N GLN A 119 2.80 -12.00 2.17
CA GLN A 119 1.99 -12.66 3.21
C GLN A 119 0.50 -12.33 3.11
N ALA A 120 0.15 -11.06 2.92
CA ALA A 120 -1.25 -10.64 2.77
C ALA A 120 -1.92 -11.31 1.55
N VAL A 121 -1.17 -11.48 0.45
CA VAL A 121 -1.68 -12.16 -0.74
C VAL A 121 -1.75 -13.67 -0.53
N GLU A 122 -0.76 -14.30 0.11
CA GLU A 122 -0.81 -15.72 0.47
C GLU A 122 -2.00 -16.05 1.37
N ASP A 123 -2.29 -15.23 2.37
CA ASP A 123 -3.43 -15.41 3.27
C ASP A 123 -4.77 -15.25 2.54
N ALA A 124 -4.87 -14.29 1.62
CA ALA A 124 -6.04 -14.13 0.76
C ALA A 124 -6.25 -15.35 -0.16
N ILE A 125 -5.18 -15.95 -0.69
CA ILE A 125 -5.25 -17.19 -1.49
C ILE A 125 -5.76 -18.35 -0.65
N ARG A 126 -5.27 -18.49 0.58
CA ARG A 126 -5.66 -19.56 1.50
C ARG A 126 -7.15 -19.50 1.83
N ASN A 127 -7.67 -18.31 2.16
CA ASN A 127 -9.08 -18.13 2.51
C ASN A 127 -10.01 -18.45 1.34
N TYR A 128 -9.64 -18.08 0.12
CA TYR A 128 -10.42 -18.40 -1.07
C TYR A 128 -10.47 -19.91 -1.36
N ARG A 129 -9.34 -20.62 -1.19
CA ARG A 129 -9.31 -22.09 -1.36
C ARG A 129 -10.23 -22.79 -0.35
N MET A 130 -10.22 -22.37 0.92
CA MET A 130 -11.14 -22.92 1.92
C MET A 130 -12.60 -22.61 1.60
N ALA A 131 -12.90 -21.42 1.05
CA ALA A 131 -14.24 -21.05 0.62
C ALA A 131 -14.74 -21.93 -0.55
N LEU A 132 -13.87 -22.27 -1.50
CA LEU A 132 -14.20 -23.19 -2.60
C LEU A 132 -14.38 -24.64 -2.14
N GLU A 133 -13.53 -25.13 -1.22
CA GLU A 133 -13.66 -26.48 -0.66
C GLU A 133 -14.92 -26.65 0.20
N SER A 134 -15.36 -25.58 0.88
CA SER A 134 -16.60 -25.58 1.66
C SER A 134 -17.85 -25.39 0.78
N ALA A 135 -17.75 -24.71 -0.35
CA ALA A 135 -18.83 -24.57 -1.33
C ALA A 135 -19.02 -25.82 -2.22
N GLY A 136 -18.03 -26.71 -2.28
CA GLY A 136 -18.06 -27.96 -3.04
C GLY A 136 -18.56 -29.20 -2.27
N ARG A 137 -19.11 -29.04 -1.07
CA ARG A 137 -19.65 -30.12 -0.22
C ARG A 137 -21.17 -30.07 -0.08
#